data_AF-A0A0F9AGB9-F1
#
_entry.id   AF-A0A0F9AGB9-F1
#
_cell.length_a   1.000
_cell.length_b   1.000
_cell.length_c   1.000
_cell.angle_alpha   90.00
_cell.angle_beta   90.00
_cell.angle_gamma   90.00
#
_symmetry.space_group_name_H-M   'P 1'
#
loop_
_entity.id
_entity.type
_entity.pdbx_description
1 polymer ?
#
loop_
_entity_poly.entity_id
_entity_poly.type
_entity_poly.pdbx_seq_one_letter_code
_entity_poly.pdbx_strand_id
1 'polypeptide(L)'
;YVILRFIEYMPTNGLEQNDWYFSNSRVKEIIERKWGRLESISFFAGSVARYYKIDDTKVVFGFISPISQPFCHQCNRLRLTAIGKLKPCLASNLEIDIRKPLREKAGDHEIEILFDLAMKEKLKGRPEPPYQRNKYMFQIGG
;
A
#
# COMPACT_ATOMS: atom_id res chain seq x y z
N TYR A 1 -23.41 -8.74 2.95
CA TYR A 1 -22.21 -9.47 2.51
C TYR A 1 -21.07 -9.12 3.43
N VAL A 2 -20.19 -10.08 3.74
CA VAL A 2 -18.95 -9.81 4.49
C VAL A 2 -17.80 -9.78 3.48
N ILE A 3 -16.96 -8.76 3.55
CA ILE A 3 -15.78 -8.65 2.70
C ILE A 3 -14.56 -8.96 3.57
N LEU A 4 -13.92 -10.09 3.30
CA LEU A 4 -12.69 -10.51 3.96
C LEU A 4 -11.51 -10.10 3.10
N ARG A 5 -10.54 -9.37 3.68
CA ARG A 5 -9.34 -8.94 2.96
C ARG A 5 -8.08 -9.60 3.52
N PHE A 6 -7.36 -10.29 2.66
CA PHE A 6 -6.02 -10.80 2.92
C PHE A 6 -4.99 -9.82 2.37
N ILE A 7 -4.04 -9.43 3.20
CA ILE A 7 -2.97 -8.51 2.84
C ILE A 7 -1.66 -9.25 3.03
N GLU A 8 -0.85 -9.36 1.98
CA GLU A 8 0.49 -9.91 2.14
C GLU A 8 1.28 -8.99 3.05
N TYR A 9 1.94 -9.60 4.03
CA TYR A 9 2.80 -8.84 4.91
C TYR A 9 3.97 -8.26 4.11
N MET A 10 4.15 -6.95 4.25
CA MET A 10 5.28 -6.22 3.70
C MET A 10 6.17 -5.81 4.88
N PRO A 11 7.43 -6.29 4.96
CA PRO A 11 8.33 -5.86 6.03
C PRO A 11 8.70 -4.40 5.84
N THR A 12 8.08 -3.53 6.63
CA THR A 12 8.31 -2.08 6.56
C THR A 12 9.32 -1.59 7.59
N ASN A 13 9.92 -2.46 8.37
CA ASN A 13 10.86 -2.13 9.45
C ASN A 13 12.28 -2.66 9.18
N GLY A 14 12.59 -2.96 7.91
CA GLY A 14 13.89 -3.48 7.51
C GLY A 14 14.16 -4.94 7.92
N LEU A 15 13.19 -5.64 8.54
CA LEU A 15 13.29 -7.08 8.73
C LEU A 15 13.27 -7.77 7.37
N GLU A 16 14.13 -8.77 7.18
CA GLU A 16 14.07 -9.59 5.99
C GLU A 16 12.74 -10.36 5.93
N GLN A 17 12.40 -10.80 4.73
CA GLN A 17 11.25 -11.65 4.53
C GLN A 17 11.61 -13.04 5.08
N ASN A 18 11.06 -13.38 6.25
CA ASN A 18 11.38 -14.64 6.92
C ASN A 18 10.42 -15.77 6.49
N ASP A 19 10.65 -16.97 7.01
CA ASP A 19 9.88 -18.20 6.77
C ASP A 19 8.36 -18.09 7.02
N TRP A 20 7.90 -17.04 7.70
CA TRP A 20 6.47 -16.80 7.93
C TRP A 20 5.76 -16.10 6.77
N TYR A 21 6.46 -15.65 5.72
CA TYR A 21 5.82 -15.03 4.56
C TYR A 21 4.84 -16.00 3.89
N PHE A 22 3.63 -15.48 3.64
CA PHE A 22 2.53 -16.26 3.08
C PHE A 22 1.89 -15.49 1.93
N SER A 23 2.08 -15.96 0.70
CA SER A 23 1.55 -15.29 -0.49
C SER A 23 0.03 -15.46 -0.58
N ASN A 24 -0.63 -14.50 -1.23
CA ASN A 24 -2.07 -14.61 -1.47
C ASN A 24 -2.42 -15.74 -2.44
N SER A 25 -1.49 -16.18 -3.31
CA SER A 25 -1.70 -17.38 -4.14
C SER A 25 -1.90 -18.62 -3.28
N ARG A 26 -1.09 -18.80 -2.24
CA ARG A 26 -1.20 -19.91 -1.29
C ARG A 26 -2.48 -19.81 -0.44
N VAL A 27 -2.88 -18.61 -0.03
CA VAL A 27 -4.17 -18.39 0.65
C VAL A 27 -5.32 -18.81 -0.27
N LYS A 28 -5.29 -18.39 -1.54
CA LYS A 28 -6.30 -18.72 -2.55
C LYS A 28 -6.44 -20.23 -2.72
N GLU A 29 -5.33 -20.95 -2.86
CA GLU A 29 -5.30 -22.41 -3.00
C GLU A 29 -5.93 -23.12 -1.79
N ILE A 30 -5.64 -22.68 -0.56
CA ILE A 30 -6.23 -23.24 0.64
C ILE A 30 -7.74 -23.02 0.66
N ILE A 31 -8.17 -21.81 0.29
CA ILE A 31 -9.59 -21.49 0.23
C ILE A 31 -10.29 -22.36 -0.81
N GLU A 32 -9.71 -22.46 -2.00
CA GLU A 32 -10.28 -23.24 -3.11
C GLU A 32 -10.39 -24.73 -2.77
N ARG A 33 -9.38 -25.29 -2.10
CA ARG A 33 -9.38 -26.70 -1.66
C ARG A 33 -10.46 -27.02 -0.63
N LYS A 34 -10.84 -26.07 0.24
CA LYS A 34 -11.75 -26.34 1.36
C LYS A 34 -13.19 -25.89 1.10
N TRP A 35 -13.38 -24.82 0.34
CA TRP A 35 -14.71 -24.21 0.16
C TRP A 35 -15.15 -24.11 -1.31
N GLY A 36 -14.30 -24.45 -2.26
CA GLY A 36 -14.64 -24.42 -3.70
C GLY A 36 -14.02 -23.26 -4.47
N ARG A 37 -14.17 -23.29 -5.79
CA ARG A 37 -13.47 -22.41 -6.73
C ARG A 37 -13.75 -20.92 -6.47
N LEU A 38 -12.69 -20.11 -6.49
CA LEU A 38 -12.80 -18.66 -6.42
C LEU A 38 -12.92 -18.06 -7.82
N GLU A 39 -14.06 -17.41 -8.08
CA GLU A 39 -14.33 -16.69 -9.31
C GLU A 39 -13.96 -15.22 -9.18
N SER A 40 -13.20 -14.70 -10.13
CA SER A 40 -12.85 -13.27 -10.17
C SER A 40 -14.10 -12.44 -10.44
N ILE A 41 -14.28 -11.37 -9.67
CA ILE A 41 -15.38 -10.43 -9.86
C ILE A 41 -14.86 -9.00 -9.95
N SER A 42 -15.50 -8.19 -10.80
CA SER A 42 -15.38 -6.73 -10.71
C SER A 42 -16.27 -6.26 -9.56
N PHE A 43 -15.69 -5.58 -8.57
CA PHE A 43 -16.41 -5.22 -7.35
C PHE A 43 -16.24 -3.75 -6.98
N PHE A 44 -15.02 -3.32 -6.63
CA PHE A 44 -14.73 -1.90 -6.34
C PHE A 44 -13.74 -1.34 -7.35
N ALA A 45 -14.20 -0.37 -8.16
CA ALA A 45 -13.33 0.39 -9.03
C ALA A 45 -12.27 1.17 -8.22
N GLY A 46 -11.04 1.24 -8.72
CA GLY A 46 -9.92 1.93 -8.06
C GLY A 46 -9.35 1.23 -6.81
N SER A 47 -9.86 0.05 -6.44
CA SER A 47 -9.31 -0.74 -5.34
C SER A 47 -8.01 -1.45 -5.74
N VAL A 48 -7.04 -1.49 -4.82
CA VAL A 48 -5.81 -2.28 -4.97
C VAL A 48 -6.01 -3.77 -4.70
N ALA A 49 -7.14 -4.14 -4.08
CA ALA A 49 -7.51 -5.53 -3.86
C ALA A 49 -8.13 -6.14 -5.11
N ARG A 50 -7.75 -7.38 -5.43
CA ARG A 50 -8.41 -8.23 -6.43
C ARG A 50 -9.51 -9.04 -5.75
N TYR A 51 -10.73 -8.99 -6.26
CA TYR A 51 -11.90 -9.56 -5.59
C TYR A 51 -12.35 -10.87 -6.23
N TYR A 52 -12.75 -11.80 -5.37
CA TYR A 52 -13.24 -13.11 -5.75
C TYR A 52 -14.46 -13.50 -4.92
N LYS A 53 -15.32 -14.35 -5.47
CA LYS A 53 -16.42 -15.00 -4.77
C LYS A 53 -16.35 -16.51 -4.93
N ILE A 54 -16.93 -17.22 -3.96
CA ILE A 54 -17.36 -18.61 -4.13
C ILE A 54 -18.87 -18.54 -4.33
N ASP A 55 -19.38 -19.28 -5.32
CA ASP A 55 -20.82 -19.35 -5.56
C ASP A 55 -21.59 -19.80 -4.32
N ASP A 56 -22.82 -19.32 -4.19
CA ASP A 56 -23.73 -19.58 -3.07
C ASP A 56 -23.23 -19.12 -1.69
N THR A 57 -22.16 -18.31 -1.63
CA THR A 57 -21.70 -17.67 -0.39
C THR A 57 -22.01 -16.17 -0.35
N LYS A 58 -22.21 -15.63 0.85
CA LYS A 58 -22.35 -14.18 1.08
C LYS A 58 -21.01 -13.49 1.41
N VAL A 59 -19.89 -14.13 1.06
CA VAL A 59 -18.53 -13.69 1.38
C VAL A 59 -17.80 -13.29 0.10
N VAL A 60 -17.19 -12.11 0.13
CA VAL A 60 -16.29 -11.63 -0.92
C VAL A 60 -14.87 -11.63 -0.38
N PHE A 61 -13.95 -12.23 -1.12
CA PHE A 61 -12.54 -12.31 -0.76
C PHE A 61 -11.75 -11.26 -1.55
N GLY A 62 -11.08 -10.34 -0.86
CA GLY A 62 -10.16 -9.37 -1.44
C GLY A 62 -8.72 -9.74 -1.15
N PHE A 63 -7.87 -9.84 -2.18
CA PHE A 63 -6.45 -10.11 -2.02
C PHE A 63 -5.64 -8.86 -2.37
N ILE A 64 -4.86 -8.36 -1.41
CA ILE A 64 -3.96 -7.20 -1.55
C ILE A 64 -2.53 -7.73 -1.51
N SER A 65 -1.84 -7.71 -2.65
CA SER A 65 -0.51 -8.32 -2.83
C SER A 65 0.58 -7.29 -3.13
N PRO A 66 1.01 -6.47 -2.14
CA PRO A 66 2.06 -5.46 -2.36
C PRO A 66 3.42 -6.05 -2.75
N ILE A 67 3.68 -7.34 -2.45
CA ILE A 67 4.93 -8.02 -2.74
C ILE A 67 4.81 -8.80 -4.05
N SER A 68 3.93 -9.80 -4.09
CA SER A 68 3.89 -10.76 -5.21
C SER A 68 3.28 -10.18 -6.48
N GLN A 69 2.36 -9.21 -6.36
CA GLN A 69 1.68 -8.58 -7.50
C GLN A 69 1.49 -7.06 -7.28
N PRO A 70 2.57 -6.27 -7.39
CA PRO A 70 2.57 -4.86 -7.02
C PRO A 70 1.62 -4.00 -7.87
N PHE A 71 0.98 -3.02 -7.24
CA PHE A 71 -0.01 -2.12 -7.84
C PHE A 71 0.47 -0.66 -7.91
N CYS A 72 1.79 -0.43 -7.94
CA CYS A 72 2.37 0.92 -7.90
C CYS A 72 1.95 1.78 -9.10
N HIS A 73 1.78 1.17 -10.27
CA HIS A 73 1.34 1.83 -11.51
C HIS A 73 -0.06 2.47 -11.41
N GLN A 74 -0.90 1.99 -10.50
CA GLN A 74 -2.23 2.54 -10.20
C GLN A 74 -2.27 3.36 -8.91
N CYS A 75 -1.14 3.50 -8.19
CA CYS A 75 -1.12 4.13 -6.89
C CYS A 75 -1.20 5.65 -7.01
N ASN A 76 -2.28 6.24 -6.52
CA ASN A 76 -2.51 7.70 -6.47
C ASN A 76 -2.35 8.31 -5.07
N ARG A 77 -1.75 7.59 -4.11
CA ARG A 77 -1.65 8.03 -2.71
C ARG A 77 -0.34 8.76 -2.40
N LEU A 78 -0.46 9.89 -1.70
CA LEU A 78 0.58 10.51 -0.88
C LEU A 78 0.22 10.33 0.60
N ARG A 79 1.18 10.46 1.51
CA ARG A 79 0.92 10.36 2.95
C ARG A 79 1.48 11.55 3.71
N LEU A 80 0.73 12.03 4.69
CA LEU A 80 1.23 12.97 5.69
C LEU A 80 1.56 12.19 6.97
N THR A 81 2.81 12.29 7.41
CA THR A 81 3.26 11.67 8.66
C THR A 81 2.77 12.47 9.87
N ALA A 82 2.73 11.86 11.06
CA ALA A 82 2.32 12.52 12.30
C ALA A 82 3.22 13.71 12.70
N ILE A 83 4.46 13.74 12.21
CA ILE A 83 5.41 14.84 12.43
C ILE A 83 5.32 15.94 11.35
N GLY A 84 4.34 15.86 10.45
CA GLY A 84 4.06 16.89 9.45
C GLY A 84 4.99 16.85 8.23
N LYS A 85 5.43 15.65 7.83
CA LYS A 85 6.19 15.44 6.59
C LYS A 85 5.38 14.70 5.54
N LEU A 86 5.45 15.16 4.30
CA LEU A 86 4.87 14.54 3.12
C LEU A 86 5.75 13.39 2.62
N LYS A 87 5.13 12.23 2.39
CA LYS A 87 5.79 11.00 1.95
C LYS A 87 5.17 10.53 0.62
N PRO A 88 5.97 10.40 -0.46
CA PRO A 88 5.43 10.09 -1.78
C PRO A 88 5.07 8.61 -1.98
N CYS A 89 5.74 7.73 -1.24
CA CYS A 89 5.53 6.30 -1.31
C CYS A 89 5.74 5.69 0.07
N LEU A 90 4.94 4.69 0.42
CA LEU A 90 5.10 3.94 1.66
C LEU A 90 6.53 3.39 1.78
N ALA A 91 7.11 2.95 0.66
CA ALA A 91 8.44 2.34 0.56
C ALA A 91 9.62 3.30 0.40
N SER A 92 9.37 4.57 0.12
CA SER A 92 10.45 5.55 -0.02
C SER A 92 10.98 6.00 1.35
N ASN A 93 12.25 6.34 1.46
CA ASN A 93 12.79 7.03 2.64
C ASN A 93 12.62 8.55 2.58
N LEU A 94 12.20 9.08 1.43
CA LEU A 94 11.96 10.50 1.27
C LEU A 94 10.80 10.96 2.15
N GLU A 95 11.03 12.03 2.88
CA GLU A 95 10.03 12.77 3.66
C GLU A 95 10.31 14.27 3.49
N ILE A 96 9.35 14.98 2.91
CA ILE A 96 9.43 16.41 2.63
C ILE A 96 8.75 17.15 3.78
N ASP A 97 9.46 18.04 4.47
CA ASP A 97 8.88 18.82 5.56
C ASP A 97 7.90 19.87 5.01
N ILE A 98 6.62 19.66 5.26
CA ILE A 98 5.58 20.64 4.91
C ILE A 98 5.16 21.47 6.13
N ARG A 99 5.45 21.00 7.34
CA ARG A 99 5.06 21.64 8.60
C ARG A 99 5.80 22.95 8.80
N LYS A 100 7.11 22.98 8.55
CA LYS A 100 7.90 24.20 8.72
C LYS A 100 7.43 25.31 7.77
N PRO A 101 7.36 25.10 6.44
CA PRO A 101 6.84 26.11 5.51
C PRO A 101 5.45 26.64 5.89
N LEU A 102 4.51 25.76 6.23
CA LEU A 102 3.17 26.17 6.64
C LEU A 102 3.16 27.03 7.91
N ARG A 103 4.01 26.71 8.89
CA ARG A 103 4.15 27.50 10.13
C ARG A 103 4.83 28.84 9.91
N GLU A 104 5.72 28.92 8.94
CA GLU A 104 6.37 30.15 8.49
C GLU A 104 5.48 30.98 7.56
N LYS A 105 4.22 30.56 7.35
CA LYS A 105 3.23 31.21 6.48
C LYS A 105 3.69 31.32 5.01
N ALA A 106 4.39 30.29 4.53
CA ALA A 106 4.71 30.14 3.11
C ALA A 106 3.43 30.25 2.26
N GLY A 107 3.55 30.85 1.08
CA GLY A 107 2.44 31.01 0.15
C GLY A 107 2.08 29.69 -0.55
N ASP A 108 0.89 29.63 -1.15
CA ASP A 108 0.39 28.41 -1.82
C ASP A 108 1.36 27.88 -2.89
N HIS A 109 2.01 28.77 -3.63
CA HIS A 109 2.98 28.39 -4.66
C HIS A 109 4.21 27.66 -4.08
N GLU A 110 4.69 28.08 -2.91
CA GLU A 110 5.81 27.41 -2.24
C GLU A 110 5.41 26.02 -1.77
N ILE A 111 4.17 25.87 -1.28
CA ILE A 111 3.61 24.57 -0.91
C ILE A 111 3.43 23.66 -2.14
N GLU A 112 2.94 24.21 -3.25
CA GLU A 112 2.78 23.49 -4.52
C GLU A 112 4.10 22.86 -4.99
N ILE A 113 5.21 23.60 -4.92
CA ILE A 113 6.55 23.10 -5.27
C ILE A 113 6.93 21.86 -4.43
N LEU A 114 6.55 21.81 -3.15
CA LEU A 114 6.82 20.66 -2.28
C LEU A 114 5.98 19.43 -2.68
N PHE A 115 4.73 19.64 -3.10
CA PHE A 115 3.89 18.58 -3.64
C PHE A 115 4.41 18.08 -4.98
N ASP A 116 4.86 18.97 -5.87
CA ASP A 116 5.47 18.61 -7.15
C ASP A 116 6.73 17.77 -6.96
N LEU A 117 7.57 18.11 -5.98
CA LEU A 117 8.73 17.29 -5.62
C LEU A 117 8.30 15.88 -5.19
N ALA A 118 7.27 15.77 -4.34
CA ALA A 118 6.74 14.47 -3.92
C ALA A 118 6.18 13.68 -5.11
N MET A 119 5.48 14.34 -6.02
CA MET A 119 4.89 13.71 -7.20
C MET A 119 5.95 13.23 -8.20
N LYS A 120 6.98 14.02 -8.45
CA LYS A 120 8.13 13.60 -9.30
C LYS A 120 8.79 12.33 -8.75
N GLU A 121 8.98 12.25 -7.44
CA GLU A 121 9.56 11.07 -6.80
C GLU A 121 8.62 9.86 -6.83
N LYS A 122 7.31 10.09 -6.69
CA LYS A 122 6.29 9.05 -6.83
C LYS A 122 6.27 8.43 -8.23
N LEU A 123 6.44 9.24 -9.27
CA LEU A 123 6.42 8.79 -10.66
C LEU A 123 7.60 7.87 -11.02
N LYS A 124 8.68 7.88 -10.22
CA LYS A 124 9.78 6.91 -10.35
C LYS A 124 9.39 5.49 -9.93
N GLY A 125 8.21 5.31 -9.32
CA GLY A 125 7.73 4.02 -8.83
C GLY A 125 8.18 3.70 -7.41
N ARG A 126 8.06 2.42 -7.02
CA ARG A 126 8.60 1.98 -5.73
C ARG A 126 10.12 1.80 -5.85
N PRO A 127 10.90 2.11 -4.81
CA PRO A 127 12.31 1.72 -4.77
C PRO A 127 12.43 0.18 -4.82
N GLU A 128 13.56 -0.32 -5.32
CA GLU A 128 13.86 -1.75 -5.28
C GLU A 128 14.18 -2.22 -3.85
N PRO A 129 13.90 -3.48 -3.49
CA PRO A 129 14.38 -4.08 -2.25
C PRO A 129 15.92 -4.11 -2.17
N PRO A 130 16.51 -4.14 -0.96
CA PRO A 130 15.84 -4.16 0.33
C PRO A 130 15.22 -2.80 0.67
N TYR A 131 13.98 -2.82 1.15
CA TYR A 131 13.31 -1.62 1.63
C TYR A 131 13.96 -1.19 2.95
N GLN A 132 15.04 -0.40 2.89
CA GLN A 132 15.64 0.18 4.08
C GLN A 132 14.60 1.03 4.79
N ARG A 133 14.14 0.61 5.96
CA ARG A 133 13.17 1.39 6.74
C ARG A 133 13.43 1.28 8.23
N ASN A 134 13.87 2.38 8.81
CA ASN A 134 14.08 2.54 10.24
C ASN A 134 12.80 2.99 10.99
N LYS A 135 11.62 2.77 10.39
CA LYS A 135 10.33 3.27 10.90
C LYS A 135 9.22 2.24 10.73
N TYR A 136 8.40 2.11 11.76
CA TYR A 136 7.22 1.25 11.76
C TYR A 136 6.03 1.89 11.00
N MET A 137 5.04 1.07 10.62
CA MET A 137 3.83 1.53 9.92
C MET A 137 3.12 2.68 10.64
N PHE A 138 2.99 2.61 11.97
CA PHE A 138 2.33 3.64 12.78
C PHE A 138 3.05 5.00 12.72
N GLN A 139 4.36 5.02 12.43
CA GLN A 139 5.15 6.26 12.34
C GLN A 139 5.02 6.96 10.97
N ILE A 140 4.49 6.27 9.97
CA ILE A 140 4.41 6.74 8.58
C ILE A 140 2.96 6.83 8.09
N GLY A 141 2.01 7.04 9.02
CA GLY A 141 0.59 7.22 8.73
C GLY A 141 -0.07 5.95 8.22
N GLY A 142 0.31 4.80 8.79
CA GLY A 142 -0.30 3.49 8.54
C GLY A 142 -1.00 2.96 9.78
#